data_AF-A0A3C1ZJN7-F1
#
_entry.id   AF-A0A3C1ZJN7-F1
#
_cell.length_a   1.000
_cell.length_b   1.000
_cell.length_c   1.000
_cell.angle_alpha   90.00
_cell.angle_beta   90.00
_cell.angle_gamma   90.00
#
_symmetry.space_group_name_H-M   'P 1'
#
loop_
_entity.id
_entity.type
_entity.pdbx_description
1 polymer ?
#
loop_
_entity_poly.entity_id
_entity_poly.type
_entity_poly.pdbx_seq_one_letter_code
_entity_poly.pdbx_strand_id
1 'polypeptide(L)'
;SAGDSHADLTEEYASIPREMKAIALKLGRESLCGTTRSELREKAAELRTTCGDRAFLRAWHFAGETLRPQALAKAIESKNIETYFRIVKASGDSSYKYLQNILPGAGSASQGLAFALALTEDFLEGKGACRVHGGGFAGTIQAYIPLNRTEEYHALMEKNFGTHSLYWIKTRRHGAICIDPPSRSSR
;
A
#
# COMPACT_ATOMS: atom_id res chain seq x y z
N SER A 1 -14.33 -2.61 -2.88
CA SER A 1 -13.45 -3.72 -2.47
C SER A 1 -13.08 -4.52 -3.71
N ALA A 2 -11.84 -4.96 -3.88
CA ALA A 2 -11.34 -5.69 -5.05
C ALA A 2 -11.69 -7.20 -5.05
N GLY A 3 -12.82 -7.58 -4.45
CA GLY A 3 -13.51 -8.85 -4.73
C GLY A 3 -12.95 -10.17 -4.15
N ASP A 4 -11.68 -10.27 -3.78
CA ASP A 4 -11.09 -11.59 -3.46
C ASP A 4 -11.19 -12.05 -1.98
N SER A 5 -11.45 -13.35 -1.80
CA SER A 5 -11.53 -14.08 -0.52
C SER A 5 -10.13 -14.38 0.06
N HIS A 6 -9.97 -14.28 1.38
CA HIS A 6 -8.67 -14.38 2.07
C HIS A 6 -8.09 -15.80 2.20
N ALA A 7 -8.88 -16.86 1.96
CA ALA A 7 -8.50 -18.23 2.34
C ALA A 7 -7.21 -18.71 1.63
N ASP A 8 -7.03 -18.40 0.35
CA ASP A 8 -5.86 -18.83 -0.46
C ASP A 8 -4.67 -17.86 -0.39
N LEU A 9 -4.83 -16.69 0.24
CA LEU A 9 -3.80 -15.64 0.29
C LEU A 9 -2.93 -15.70 1.55
N THR A 10 -3.26 -16.58 2.49
CA THR A 10 -2.60 -16.67 3.81
C THR A 10 -1.10 -16.93 3.69
N GLU A 11 -0.69 -17.83 2.79
CA GLU A 11 0.74 -18.14 2.58
C GLU A 11 1.47 -17.00 1.85
N GLU A 12 0.83 -16.37 0.86
CA GLU A 12 1.41 -15.21 0.16
C GLU A 12 1.68 -14.07 1.14
N TYR A 13 0.73 -13.79 2.03
CA TYR A 13 0.89 -12.83 3.11
C TYR A 13 1.97 -13.22 4.11
N ALA A 14 1.99 -14.47 4.57
CA ALA A 14 2.96 -14.97 5.54
C ALA A 14 4.39 -15.01 4.97
N SER A 15 4.53 -15.16 3.66
CA SER A 15 5.84 -15.19 2.99
C SER A 15 6.57 -13.85 3.06
N ILE A 16 5.85 -12.71 3.07
CA ILE A 16 6.44 -11.37 3.08
C ILE A 16 7.35 -11.15 4.30
N PRO A 17 6.85 -11.25 5.55
CA PRO A 17 7.67 -11.03 6.74
C PRO A 17 8.76 -12.10 6.88
N ARG A 18 8.50 -13.36 6.48
CA ARG A 18 9.48 -14.45 6.52
C ARG A 18 10.68 -14.16 5.63
N GLU A 19 10.44 -13.73 4.40
CA GLU A 19 11.50 -13.40 3.44
C GLU A 19 12.29 -12.15 3.84
N MET A 20 11.60 -11.11 4.33
CA MET A 20 12.28 -9.93 4.88
C MET A 20 13.15 -10.28 6.09
N LYS A 21 12.69 -11.18 6.96
CA LYS A 21 13.47 -11.67 8.11
C LYS A 21 14.73 -12.43 7.67
N ALA A 22 14.64 -13.23 6.60
CA ALA A 22 15.80 -13.93 6.05
C ALA A 22 16.93 -12.95 5.64
N ILE A 23 16.56 -11.84 4.97
CA ILE A 23 17.52 -10.78 4.63
C ILE A 23 18.09 -10.12 5.89
N ALA A 24 17.25 -9.79 6.88
CA ALA A 24 17.70 -9.18 8.13
C ALA A 24 18.75 -10.05 8.84
N LEU A 25 18.52 -11.37 8.92
CA LEU A 25 19.45 -12.31 9.52
C LEU A 25 20.78 -12.37 8.77
N LYS A 26 20.79 -12.30 7.44
CA LYS A 26 22.04 -12.19 6.64
C LYS A 26 22.79 -10.89 6.86
N LEU A 27 22.09 -9.82 7.24
CA LEU A 27 22.69 -8.56 7.66
C LEU A 27 23.13 -8.56 9.13
N GLY A 28 22.94 -9.66 9.86
CA GLY A 28 23.26 -9.76 11.29
C GLY A 28 22.30 -8.98 12.19
N ARG A 29 21.05 -8.78 11.75
CA ARG A 29 20.03 -7.98 12.45
C ARG A 29 18.78 -8.81 12.73
N GLU A 30 18.05 -8.41 13.77
CA GLU A 30 16.75 -9.00 14.08
C GLU A 30 15.65 -8.53 13.12
N SER A 31 15.77 -7.34 12.53
CA SER A 31 14.78 -6.82 11.59
C SER A 31 15.44 -5.92 10.55
N LEU A 32 14.69 -5.53 9.52
CA LEU A 32 15.13 -4.57 8.53
C LEU A 32 15.02 -3.10 9.00
N CYS A 33 14.58 -2.85 10.24
CA CYS A 33 14.52 -1.50 10.78
C CYS A 33 15.91 -0.84 10.73
N GLY A 34 15.96 0.39 10.21
CA GLY A 34 17.21 1.12 9.99
C GLY A 34 18.09 0.57 8.87
N THR A 35 17.64 -0.40 8.08
CA THR A 35 18.36 -0.86 6.89
C THR A 35 18.12 0.10 5.73
N THR A 36 19.19 0.49 5.05
CA THR A 36 19.16 1.41 3.91
C THR A 36 19.30 0.68 2.58
N ARG A 37 18.86 1.32 1.49
CA ARG A 37 19.10 0.81 0.14
C ARG A 37 20.57 0.78 -0.26
N SER A 38 21.43 1.57 0.38
CA SER A 38 22.88 1.52 0.12
C SER A 38 23.45 0.21 0.65
N GLU A 39 23.19 -0.11 1.92
CA GLU A 39 23.62 -1.36 2.55
C GLU A 39 23.12 -2.60 1.79
N LEU A 40 21.86 -2.59 1.33
CA LEU A 40 21.31 -3.66 0.50
C LEU A 40 22.03 -3.77 -0.85
N ARG A 41 22.34 -2.64 -1.49
CA ARG A 41 23.02 -2.61 -2.80
C ARG A 41 24.43 -3.17 -2.71
N GLU A 42 25.18 -2.82 -1.67
CA GLU A 42 26.55 -3.29 -1.44
C GLU A 42 26.61 -4.82 -1.32
N LYS A 43 25.59 -5.44 -0.73
CA LYS A 43 25.50 -6.90 -0.55
C LYS A 43 24.55 -7.58 -1.55
N ALA A 44 24.15 -6.90 -2.63
CA ALA A 44 23.06 -7.37 -3.49
C ALA A 44 23.33 -8.77 -4.09
N ALA A 45 24.55 -9.02 -4.56
CA ALA A 45 24.93 -10.32 -5.14
C ALA A 45 24.85 -11.46 -4.13
N GLU A 46 25.32 -11.24 -2.90
CA GLU A 46 25.27 -12.22 -1.81
C GLU A 46 23.83 -12.49 -1.37
N LEU A 47 23.08 -11.43 -1.09
CA LEU A 47 21.72 -11.50 -0.57
C LEU A 47 20.77 -12.18 -1.57
N ARG A 48 20.88 -11.84 -2.87
CA ARG A 48 20.04 -12.45 -3.90
C ARG A 48 20.36 -13.94 -4.09
N THR A 49 21.63 -14.32 -3.98
CA THR A 49 22.06 -15.72 -4.13
C THR A 49 21.59 -16.57 -2.95
N THR A 50 21.61 -16.02 -1.73
CA THR A 50 21.35 -16.78 -0.51
C THR A 50 19.88 -16.75 -0.06
N CYS A 51 19.16 -15.68 -0.35
CA CYS A 51 17.75 -15.50 0.06
C CYS A 51 16.77 -15.47 -1.11
N GLY A 52 17.27 -15.38 -2.35
CA GLY A 52 16.45 -15.25 -3.55
C GLY A 52 16.09 -13.80 -3.88
N ASP A 53 15.80 -13.57 -5.17
CA ASP A 53 15.48 -12.25 -5.71
C ASP A 53 14.23 -11.64 -5.05
N ARG A 54 13.18 -12.43 -4.80
CA ARG A 54 11.94 -11.96 -4.17
C ARG A 54 12.18 -11.41 -2.76
N ALA A 55 12.96 -12.13 -1.95
CA ALA A 55 13.30 -11.69 -0.61
C ALA A 55 14.10 -10.37 -0.63
N PHE A 56 15.07 -10.27 -1.56
CA PHE A 56 15.84 -9.06 -1.76
C PHE A 56 14.94 -7.86 -2.15
N LEU A 57 14.04 -8.05 -3.12
CA LEU A 57 13.11 -7.01 -3.58
C LEU A 57 12.17 -6.56 -2.45
N ARG A 58 11.68 -7.48 -1.62
CA ARG A 58 10.87 -7.14 -0.45
C ARG A 58 11.65 -6.33 0.58
N ALA A 59 12.92 -6.67 0.84
CA ALA A 59 13.77 -5.84 1.69
C ALA A 59 14.01 -4.44 1.09
N TRP A 60 14.17 -4.37 -0.24
CA TRP A 60 14.32 -3.12 -0.99
C TRP A 60 13.07 -2.22 -0.93
N HIS A 61 11.88 -2.85 -0.94
CA HIS A 61 10.62 -2.18 -0.68
C HIS A 61 10.64 -1.58 0.72
N PHE A 62 10.89 -2.40 1.75
CA PHE A 62 10.86 -1.98 3.15
C PHE A 62 11.76 -0.77 3.40
N ALA A 63 13.04 -0.86 3.01
CA ALA A 63 14.02 0.22 3.19
C ALA A 63 13.61 1.53 2.49
N GLY A 64 12.86 1.45 1.39
CA GLY A 64 12.34 2.64 0.69
C GLY A 64 11.04 3.18 1.30
N GLU A 65 10.11 2.29 1.66
CA GLU A 65 8.79 2.66 2.18
C GLU A 65 8.90 3.33 3.56
N THR A 66 9.82 2.89 4.43
CA THR A 66 10.03 3.48 5.77
C THR A 66 10.39 4.97 5.74
N LEU A 67 10.98 5.46 4.63
CA LEU A 67 11.34 6.88 4.47
C LEU A 67 10.20 7.76 3.95
N ARG A 68 9.19 7.15 3.29
CA ARG A 68 8.12 7.89 2.61
C ARG A 68 7.16 8.64 3.55
N PRO A 69 6.78 8.14 4.74
CA PRO A 69 5.90 8.87 5.64
C PRO A 69 6.42 10.27 6.01
N GLN A 70 7.71 10.38 6.35
CA GLN A 70 8.33 11.67 6.66
C GLN A 70 8.34 12.59 5.45
N ALA A 71 8.62 12.06 4.26
CA ALA A 71 8.58 12.83 3.02
C ALA A 71 7.16 13.29 2.64
N LEU A 72 6.14 12.47 2.89
CA LEU A 72 4.74 12.82 2.69
C LEU A 72 4.30 13.94 3.66
N ALA A 73 4.68 13.84 4.94
CA ALA A 73 4.40 14.89 5.92
C ALA A 73 5.01 16.23 5.50
N LYS A 74 6.29 16.23 5.13
CA LYS A 74 6.98 17.43 4.63
C LYS A 74 6.31 18.02 3.38
N ALA A 75 5.85 17.17 2.46
CA ALA A 75 5.14 17.62 1.26
C ALA A 75 3.80 18.30 1.60
N ILE A 76 3.06 17.77 2.58
CA ILE A 76 1.83 18.39 3.10
C ILE A 76 2.14 19.74 3.76
N GLU A 77 3.11 19.79 4.66
CA GLU A 77 3.53 21.02 5.38
C GLU A 77 3.94 22.12 4.40
N SER A 78 4.65 21.73 3.33
CA SER A 78 5.11 22.65 2.28
C SER A 78 4.06 22.93 1.21
N LYS A 79 2.82 22.42 1.36
CA LYS A 79 1.72 22.52 0.38
C LYS A 79 2.11 22.08 -1.04
N ASN A 80 3.05 21.13 -1.16
CA ASN A 80 3.56 20.64 -2.44
C ASN A 80 2.84 19.35 -2.84
N ILE A 81 1.66 19.52 -3.46
CA ILE A 81 0.80 18.40 -3.86
C ILE A 81 1.44 17.52 -4.95
N GLU A 82 2.24 18.09 -5.84
CA GLU A 82 2.93 17.34 -6.90
C GLU A 82 3.93 16.35 -6.31
N THR A 83 4.71 16.79 -5.32
CA THR A 83 5.64 15.92 -4.59
C THR A 83 4.89 14.86 -3.80
N TYR A 84 3.78 15.23 -3.17
CA TYR A 84 2.92 14.27 -2.47
C TYR A 84 2.45 13.16 -3.42
N PHE A 85 1.86 13.53 -4.56
CA PHE A 85 1.40 12.56 -5.57
C PHE A 85 2.54 11.73 -6.16
N ARG A 86 3.70 12.32 -6.40
CA ARG A 86 4.88 11.56 -6.84
C ARG A 86 5.29 10.50 -5.83
N ILE A 87 5.27 10.80 -4.53
CA ILE A 87 5.59 9.84 -3.48
C ILE A 87 4.52 8.75 -3.39
N VAL A 88 3.23 9.10 -3.48
CA VAL A 88 2.12 8.12 -3.51
C VAL A 88 2.27 7.15 -4.68
N LYS A 89 2.50 7.65 -5.89
CA LYS A 89 2.73 6.81 -7.10
C LYS A 89 3.95 5.92 -6.92
N ALA A 90 5.06 6.47 -6.43
CA ALA A 90 6.26 5.69 -6.15
C ALA A 90 6.03 4.58 -5.12
N SER A 91 5.12 4.79 -4.17
CA SER A 91 4.69 3.76 -3.22
C SER A 91 3.86 2.67 -3.89
N GLY A 92 2.87 3.02 -4.72
CA GLY A 92 2.12 2.06 -5.54
C GLY A 92 3.04 1.19 -6.41
N ASP A 93 3.98 1.83 -7.12
CA ASP A 93 5.02 1.17 -7.91
C ASP A 93 5.87 0.20 -7.09
N SER A 94 6.22 0.60 -5.87
CA SER A 94 7.03 -0.20 -4.96
C SER A 94 6.25 -1.43 -4.46
N SER A 95 4.94 -1.29 -4.26
CA SER A 95 4.06 -2.41 -3.92
C SER A 95 3.95 -3.42 -5.06
N TYR A 96 3.86 -2.93 -6.31
CA TYR A 96 3.81 -3.79 -7.49
C TYR A 96 5.16 -4.46 -7.79
N LYS A 97 6.22 -3.66 -7.96
CA LYS A 97 7.53 -4.11 -8.46
C LYS A 97 8.36 -4.85 -7.41
N TYR A 98 8.27 -4.44 -6.14
CA TYR A 98 9.21 -4.88 -5.11
C TYR A 98 8.56 -5.71 -4.00
N LEU A 99 7.46 -5.23 -3.41
CA LEU A 99 6.72 -6.01 -2.40
C LEU A 99 5.97 -7.19 -3.04
N GLN A 100 5.49 -6.95 -4.25
CA GLN A 100 4.70 -7.87 -5.07
C GLN A 100 3.40 -8.31 -4.37
N ASN A 101 2.77 -7.38 -3.65
CA ASN A 101 1.49 -7.61 -2.97
C ASN A 101 0.29 -7.08 -3.77
N ILE A 102 0.43 -6.95 -5.09
CA ILE A 102 -0.67 -6.55 -5.97
C ILE A 102 -1.22 -7.76 -6.72
N LEU A 103 -0.31 -8.64 -7.15
CA LEU A 103 -0.65 -9.84 -7.89
C LEU A 103 -0.74 -11.00 -6.91
N PRO A 104 -1.91 -11.68 -6.82
CA PRO A 104 -2.00 -12.96 -6.12
C PRO A 104 -1.10 -14.00 -6.81
N GLY A 105 -0.86 -15.12 -6.12
CA GLY A 105 0.11 -16.15 -6.51
C GLY A 105 0.01 -16.62 -7.97
N ALA A 106 1.08 -17.29 -8.42
CA ALA A 106 1.25 -17.67 -9.83
C ALA A 106 0.01 -18.41 -10.39
N GLY A 107 -0.54 -17.87 -11.48
CA GLY A 107 -1.66 -18.48 -12.20
C GLY A 107 -3.06 -17.96 -11.84
N SER A 108 -3.18 -17.00 -10.91
CA SER A 108 -4.49 -16.39 -10.65
C SER A 108 -4.99 -15.57 -11.84
N ALA A 109 -6.16 -15.96 -12.36
CA ALA A 109 -6.89 -15.17 -13.35
C ALA A 109 -7.56 -13.92 -12.73
N SER A 110 -7.85 -13.94 -11.43
CA SER A 110 -8.38 -12.79 -10.70
C SER A 110 -7.22 -11.91 -10.20
N GLN A 111 -7.23 -10.63 -10.59
CA GLN A 111 -6.22 -9.63 -10.19
C GLN A 111 -6.88 -8.29 -9.88
N GLY A 112 -7.89 -8.29 -9.00
CA GLY A 112 -8.76 -7.14 -8.77
C GLY A 112 -8.01 -5.84 -8.41
N LEU A 113 -6.92 -5.93 -7.63
CA LEU A 113 -6.11 -4.75 -7.28
C LEU A 113 -5.34 -4.19 -8.49
N ALA A 114 -4.73 -5.04 -9.31
CA ALA A 114 -4.03 -4.60 -10.52
C ALA A 114 -5.00 -3.96 -11.50
N PHE A 115 -6.18 -4.57 -11.68
CA PHE A 115 -7.25 -4.04 -12.53
C PHE A 115 -7.76 -2.69 -12.04
N ALA A 116 -7.99 -2.54 -10.72
CA ALA A 116 -8.40 -1.26 -10.13
C ALA A 116 -7.34 -0.17 -10.34
N LEU A 117 -6.07 -0.47 -10.09
CA LEU A 117 -4.96 0.48 -10.29
C LEU A 117 -4.89 0.94 -11.74
N ALA A 118 -4.95 0.01 -12.71
CA ALA A 118 -4.87 0.35 -14.12
C ALA A 118 -6.02 1.29 -14.56
N LEU A 119 -7.27 0.96 -14.19
CA LEU A 119 -8.43 1.81 -14.51
C LEU A 119 -8.31 3.20 -13.88
N THR A 120 -7.88 3.26 -12.61
CA THR A 120 -7.75 4.54 -11.90
C THR A 120 -6.61 5.39 -12.46
N GLU A 121 -5.47 4.78 -12.83
CA GLU A 121 -4.34 5.50 -13.42
C GLU A 121 -4.71 6.08 -14.79
N ASP A 122 -5.39 5.30 -15.64
CA ASP A 122 -5.93 5.75 -16.92
C ASP A 122 -6.89 6.92 -16.74
N PHE A 123 -7.89 6.76 -15.86
CA PHE A 123 -8.84 7.82 -15.54
C PHE A 123 -8.16 9.10 -15.03
N LEU A 124 -7.08 8.99 -14.26
CA LEU A 124 -6.45 10.14 -13.64
C LEU A 124 -5.69 11.01 -14.64
N GLU A 125 -5.16 10.45 -15.73
CA GLU A 125 -4.36 11.17 -16.74
C GLU A 125 -3.26 12.05 -16.09
N GLY A 126 -2.65 11.55 -15.02
CA GLY A 126 -1.63 12.27 -14.25
C GLY A 126 -2.13 13.34 -13.26
N LYS A 127 -3.41 13.74 -13.30
CA LYS A 127 -4.04 14.79 -12.46
C LYS A 127 -4.39 14.33 -11.04
N GLY A 128 -3.71 13.30 -10.54
CA GLY A 128 -3.93 12.71 -9.23
C GLY A 128 -2.92 11.59 -8.96
N ALA A 129 -3.25 10.72 -8.02
CA ALA A 129 -2.47 9.52 -7.73
C ALA A 129 -3.36 8.40 -7.20
N CYS A 130 -2.92 7.16 -7.33
CA CYS A 130 -3.48 6.04 -6.60
C CYS A 130 -2.39 5.06 -6.17
N ARG A 131 -2.71 4.24 -5.17
CA ARG A 131 -1.87 3.11 -4.73
C ARG A 131 -2.75 2.08 -4.01
N VAL A 132 -2.24 0.86 -3.84
CA VAL A 132 -2.84 -0.12 -2.92
C VAL A 132 -2.90 0.44 -1.49
N HIS A 133 -3.95 0.10 -0.76
CA HIS A 133 -4.10 0.42 0.65
C HIS A 133 -4.35 -0.86 1.45
N GLY A 134 -3.73 -0.96 2.63
CA GLY A 134 -3.74 -2.17 3.43
C GLY A 134 -2.71 -3.20 2.95
N GLY A 135 -2.98 -4.47 3.25
CA GLY A 135 -2.01 -5.56 3.09
C GLY A 135 -1.73 -6.01 1.64
N GLY A 136 -2.65 -5.77 0.70
CA GLY A 136 -2.53 -6.21 -0.70
C GLY A 136 -3.12 -7.59 -1.00
N PHE A 137 -2.90 -8.10 -2.21
CA PHE A 137 -3.47 -9.31 -2.81
C PHE A 137 -5.01 -9.27 -2.98
N ALA A 138 -5.73 -8.94 -1.91
CA ALA A 138 -7.11 -8.51 -1.89
C ALA A 138 -7.20 -7.13 -1.19
N GLY A 139 -8.35 -6.45 -1.31
CA GLY A 139 -8.61 -5.24 -0.53
C GLY A 139 -8.94 -4.01 -1.36
N THR A 140 -8.33 -2.87 -1.05
CA THR A 140 -8.72 -1.57 -1.62
C THR A 140 -7.53 -0.81 -2.19
N ILE A 141 -7.81 0.08 -3.13
CA ILE A 141 -6.89 1.13 -3.53
C ILE A 141 -7.29 2.44 -2.84
N GLN A 142 -6.31 3.27 -2.56
CA GLN A 142 -6.51 4.67 -2.21
C GLN A 142 -6.26 5.51 -3.45
N ALA A 143 -7.21 6.35 -3.83
CA ALA A 143 -7.12 7.24 -4.97
C ALA A 143 -7.34 8.70 -4.56
N TYR A 144 -6.60 9.60 -5.19
CA TYR A 144 -6.67 11.04 -5.02
C TYR A 144 -7.20 11.64 -6.32
N ILE A 145 -8.49 11.99 -6.32
CA ILE A 145 -9.23 12.40 -7.52
C ILE A 145 -9.53 13.90 -7.46
N PRO A 146 -9.39 14.65 -8.58
CA PRO A 146 -9.88 16.03 -8.67
C PRO A 146 -11.36 16.13 -8.28
N LEU A 147 -11.72 17.14 -7.48
CA LEU A 147 -13.08 17.30 -6.96
C LEU A 147 -14.16 17.40 -8.06
N ASN A 148 -13.81 17.96 -9.21
CA ASN A 148 -14.72 18.09 -10.35
C ASN A 148 -14.91 16.79 -11.15
N ARG A 149 -14.22 15.71 -10.80
CA ARG A 149 -14.25 14.41 -11.50
C ARG A 149 -14.74 13.26 -10.60
N THR A 150 -15.22 13.57 -9.40
CA THR A 150 -15.59 12.55 -8.39
C THR A 150 -16.76 11.69 -8.81
N GLU A 151 -17.79 12.27 -9.42
CA GLU A 151 -18.98 11.54 -9.88
C GLU A 151 -18.67 10.61 -11.05
N GLU A 152 -17.88 11.09 -12.01
CA GLU A 152 -17.40 10.27 -13.14
C GLU A 152 -16.58 9.08 -12.65
N TYR A 153 -15.69 9.31 -11.69
CA TYR A 153 -14.89 8.26 -11.08
C TYR A 153 -15.75 7.25 -10.30
N HIS A 154 -16.75 7.73 -9.56
CA HIS A 154 -17.70 6.88 -8.85
C HIS A 154 -18.44 5.94 -9.82
N ALA A 155 -19.00 6.49 -10.90
CA ALA A 155 -19.68 5.71 -11.93
C ALA A 155 -18.76 4.69 -12.60
N LEU A 156 -17.50 5.05 -12.89
CA LEU A 156 -16.49 4.14 -13.43
C LEU A 156 -16.24 2.94 -12.49
N MET A 157 -16.06 3.21 -11.20
CA MET A 157 -15.76 2.17 -10.22
C MET A 157 -16.95 1.27 -9.93
N GLU A 158 -18.17 1.81 -9.84
CA GLU A 158 -19.37 0.98 -9.64
C GLU A 158 -19.69 0.11 -10.86
N LYS A 159 -19.49 0.64 -12.07
CA LYS A 159 -19.67 -0.14 -13.31
C LYS A 159 -18.78 -1.39 -13.35
N ASN A 160 -17.56 -1.29 -12.83
CA ASN A 160 -16.56 -2.36 -12.94
C ASN A 160 -16.48 -3.27 -11.70
N PHE A 161 -16.85 -2.78 -10.51
CA PHE A 161 -16.72 -3.51 -9.25
C PHE A 161 -18.05 -3.71 -8.50
N GLY A 162 -19.17 -3.25 -9.07
CA GLY A 162 -20.50 -3.31 -8.47
C GLY A 162 -20.84 -2.11 -7.59
N THR A 163 -22.12 -1.99 -7.25
CA THR A 163 -22.65 -0.91 -6.40
C THR A 163 -21.95 -0.90 -5.04
N HIS A 164 -21.69 0.29 -4.50
CA HIS A 164 -21.00 0.51 -3.23
C HIS A 164 -19.55 0.00 -3.19
N SER A 165 -18.90 -0.15 -4.34
CA SER A 165 -17.49 -0.54 -4.41
C SER A 165 -16.51 0.56 -3.96
N LEU A 166 -16.97 1.82 -3.95
CA LEU A 166 -16.23 3.03 -3.62
C LEU A 166 -16.72 3.69 -2.33
N TYR A 167 -15.78 4.21 -1.54
CA TYR A 167 -16.08 4.97 -0.32
C TYR A 167 -15.26 6.25 -0.27
N TRP A 168 -15.93 7.37 0.01
CA TRP A 168 -15.27 8.66 0.25
C TRP A 168 -14.66 8.69 1.64
N ILE A 169 -13.34 8.88 1.71
CA ILE A 169 -12.63 9.00 2.99
C ILE A 169 -12.95 10.36 3.62
N LYS A 170 -13.50 10.33 4.85
CA LYS A 170 -13.68 11.52 5.69
C LYS A 170 -12.72 11.43 6.87
N THR A 171 -11.85 12.43 7.03
CA THR A 171 -10.98 12.54 8.20
C THR A 171 -11.78 13.02 9.41
N ARG A 172 -11.79 12.24 10.49
CA ARG A 172 -12.38 12.65 11.78
C ARG A 172 -11.33 13.32 12.66
N ARG A 173 -11.74 14.32 13.46
CA ARG A 173 -10.84 15.06 14.37
C ARG A 173 -10.33 14.23 15.55
N HIS A 174 -11.10 13.22 15.96
CA HIS A 174 -10.78 12.38 17.11
C HIS A 174 -10.81 10.91 16.72
N GLY A 175 -9.95 10.10 17.36
CA GLY A 175 -9.94 8.64 17.25
C GLY A 175 -11.06 7.99 18.07
N ALA A 176 -10.75 6.95 18.83
CA ALA A 176 -11.66 6.47 19.87
C ALA A 176 -11.73 7.51 21.00
N ILE A 177 -12.95 7.85 21.44
CA ILE A 177 -13.19 8.70 22.60
C ILE A 177 -13.92 7.87 23.67
N CYS A 178 -13.54 8.05 24.93
CA CYS A 178 -14.31 7.53 26.04
C CYS A 178 -15.56 8.39 26.20
N ILE A 179 -16.73 7.76 26.31
CA ILE A 179 -17.99 8.44 26.64
C ILE A 179 -18.32 8.00 28.05
N ASP A 180 -18.33 8.94 28.99
CA ASP A 180 -18.77 8.64 30.34
C ASP A 180 -20.26 8.27 30.31
N PRO A 181 -20.68 7.20 31.01
CA PRO A 181 -22.09 6.86 31.12
C PRO A 181 -22.83 8.04 31.79
N PRO A 182 -24.07 8.34 31.36
CA PRO A 182 -24.83 9.44 31.95
C PRO A 182 -24.96 9.23 33.46
N SER A 183 -24.64 10.26 34.24
CA SER A 183 -24.79 10.25 35.70
C SER A 183 -26.22 9.89 36.05
N ARG A 184 -26.43 8.77 36.77
CA ARG A 184 -27.74 8.47 37.35
C ARG A 184 -28.06 9.58 38.34
N SER A 185 -29.01 10.46 38.02
CA SER A 185 -29.55 11.39 39.01
C SER A 185 -30.17 10.55 40.13
N SER A 186 -29.65 10.68 41.36
CA SER A 186 -30.30 10.19 42.56
C SER A 186 -31.71 10.76 42.64
N ARG A 187 -32.72 9.89 42.61
CA ARG A 187 -34.08 10.24 43.04
C ARG A 187 -34.13 10.30 44.56
#